data_AF-A0A1G8CJ84-F1
#
_entry.id   AF-A0A1G8CJ84-F1
#
_cell.length_a   1.000
_cell.length_b   1.000
_cell.length_c   1.000
_cell.angle_alpha   90.00
_cell.angle_beta   90.00
_cell.angle_gamma   90.00
#
_symmetry.space_group_name_H-M   'P 1'
#
loop_
_entity.id
_entity.type
_entity.pdbx_description
1 polymer ?
#
loop_
_entity_poly.entity_id
_entity_poly.type
_entity_poly.pdbx_seq_one_letter_code
_entity_poly.pdbx_strand_id
1 'polypeptide(L)'
;MKRHTFILAAVLLWSTPVTVYADSHLSAIQGKDSVFTDIGSTYWAYNEIDRIRTLGIFQGYADGTFRPSNSITRIQTIVTAVRLLGLEEEANAKEFSTPG
;
A
#
# COMPACT_ATOMS: atom_id res chain seq x y z
N MET A 1 52.55 -47.13 -6.93
CA MET A 1 53.25 -46.76 -8.18
C MET A 1 52.23 -46.16 -9.16
N LYS A 2 52.61 -45.04 -9.78
CA LYS A 2 51.80 -44.02 -10.45
C LYS A 2 51.05 -44.52 -11.71
N ARG A 3 49.82 -44.04 -11.92
CA ARG A 3 49.34 -43.48 -13.20
C ARG A 3 48.31 -42.40 -12.84
N HIS A 4 48.63 -41.15 -13.14
CA HIS A 4 47.77 -39.99 -12.90
C HIS A 4 46.79 -39.83 -14.06
N THR A 5 45.51 -39.62 -13.76
CA THR A 5 44.57 -39.01 -14.70
C THR A 5 43.74 -37.98 -13.94
N PHE A 6 44.12 -36.72 -14.13
CA PHE A 6 43.34 -35.55 -13.75
C PHE A 6 42.09 -35.50 -14.65
N ILE A 7 40.90 -35.55 -14.07
CA ILE A 7 39.67 -35.06 -14.72
C ILE A 7 39.09 -33.98 -13.82
N LEU A 8 39.27 -32.74 -14.26
CA LEU A 8 38.47 -31.58 -13.86
C LEU A 8 37.04 -31.81 -14.36
N ALA A 9 36.11 -32.22 -13.50
CA ALA A 9 34.69 -32.11 -13.75
C ALA A 9 33.93 -32.11 -12.43
N ALA A 10 33.40 -30.93 -12.10
CA ALA A 10 32.70 -30.62 -10.88
C ALA A 10 31.46 -31.51 -10.68
N VAL A 11 31.18 -31.77 -9.40
CA VAL A 11 30.05 -32.49 -8.81
C VAL A 11 28.72 -32.14 -9.51
N LEU A 12 28.34 -32.93 -10.51
CA LEU A 12 27.03 -32.87 -11.17
C LEU A 12 26.11 -33.97 -10.61
N LEU A 13 25.76 -33.84 -9.32
CA LEU A 13 24.60 -34.48 -8.71
C LEU A 13 23.94 -33.49 -7.71
N TRP A 14 23.68 -32.27 -8.16
CA TRP A 14 22.65 -31.40 -7.61
C TRP A 14 21.99 -30.66 -8.76
N SER A 15 21.15 -31.35 -9.52
CA SER A 15 20.41 -30.70 -10.60
C SER A 15 19.05 -31.35 -10.80
N THR A 16 18.22 -31.29 -9.76
CA THR A 16 16.84 -30.93 -10.07
C THR A 16 16.81 -29.41 -10.19
N PRO A 17 16.66 -28.82 -11.39
CA PRO A 17 16.19 -27.44 -11.43
C PRO A 17 14.88 -27.43 -10.65
N VAL A 18 14.76 -26.49 -9.71
CA VAL A 18 13.43 -26.10 -9.26
C VAL A 18 12.72 -25.68 -10.54
N THR A 19 11.78 -26.49 -11.01
CA THR A 19 10.88 -26.06 -12.07
C THR A 19 10.01 -25.00 -11.43
N VAL A 20 10.46 -23.75 -11.54
CA VAL A 20 9.57 -22.60 -11.38
C VAL A 20 8.58 -22.74 -12.52
N TYR A 21 7.40 -23.29 -12.23
CA TYR A 21 6.24 -23.05 -13.06
C TYR A 21 5.97 -21.55 -12.95
N ALA A 22 6.53 -20.79 -13.89
CA ALA A 22 6.06 -19.45 -14.15
C ALA A 22 4.63 -19.61 -14.67
N ASP A 23 3.65 -19.51 -13.79
CA ASP A 23 2.27 -19.33 -14.20
C ASP A 23 2.16 -17.92 -14.78
N SER A 24 2.35 -17.82 -16.10
CA SER A 24 2.23 -16.59 -16.88
C SER A 24 0.76 -16.24 -17.12
N HIS A 25 -0.05 -16.26 -16.08
CA HIS A 25 -1.48 -15.97 -16.14
C HIS A 25 -1.94 -15.08 -15.00
N LEU A 26 -1.24 -13.98 -14.74
CA LEU A 26 -1.90 -12.69 -14.53
C LEU A 26 -1.10 -11.64 -15.29
N SER A 27 -1.52 -11.44 -16.53
CA SER A 27 -1.13 -10.32 -17.38
C SER A 27 -1.06 -9.05 -16.54
N ALA A 28 -0.07 -8.22 -16.85
CA ALA A 28 -0.03 -6.83 -16.44
C ALA A 28 -1.36 -6.13 -16.78
N ILE A 29 -2.33 -6.20 -15.88
CA ILE A 29 -3.16 -5.06 -15.54
C ILE A 29 -2.41 -4.38 -14.40
N GLN A 30 -1.20 -3.89 -14.66
CA GLN A 30 -0.66 -2.82 -13.82
C GLN A 30 -1.46 -1.56 -14.17
N GLY A 31 -2.76 -1.61 -13.87
CA GLY A 31 -3.55 -0.41 -13.69
C GLY A 31 -2.88 0.32 -12.56
N LYS A 32 -2.58 1.59 -12.76
CA LYS A 32 -2.21 2.52 -11.69
C LYS A 32 -3.10 2.19 -10.49
N ASP A 33 -2.51 1.64 -9.42
CA ASP A 33 -3.26 1.15 -8.25
C ASP A 33 -4.29 2.22 -7.91
N SER A 34 -5.58 1.89 -8.02
CA SER A 34 -6.63 2.89 -7.85
C SER A 34 -6.53 3.40 -6.40
N VAL A 35 -6.65 4.72 -6.24
CA VAL A 35 -6.47 5.36 -4.93
C VAL A 35 -7.44 4.76 -3.91
N PHE A 36 -8.65 4.49 -4.39
CA PHE A 36 -9.72 3.77 -3.70
C PHE A 36 -10.41 2.85 -4.71
N THR A 37 -11.08 1.81 -4.24
CA THR A 37 -11.74 0.81 -5.11
C THR A 37 -12.97 1.36 -5.84
N ASP A 38 -13.55 2.45 -5.33
CA ASP A 38 -14.73 3.14 -5.86
C ASP A 38 -14.41 4.46 -6.60
N ILE A 39 -13.12 4.77 -6.79
CA ILE A 39 -12.66 5.97 -7.49
C ILE A 39 -11.83 5.58 -8.72
N GLY A 40 -12.41 5.78 -9.90
CA GLY A 40 -11.73 5.60 -11.18
C GLY A 40 -10.76 6.76 -11.48
N SER A 41 -9.73 6.51 -12.30
CA SER A 41 -8.71 7.50 -12.68
C SER A 41 -9.23 8.72 -13.44
N THR A 42 -10.45 8.65 -13.99
CA THR A 42 -11.13 9.75 -14.69
C THR A 42 -12.03 10.58 -13.77
N TYR A 43 -12.13 10.21 -12.48
CA TYR A 43 -12.91 10.99 -11.51
C TYR A 43 -12.31 12.39 -11.36
N TRP A 44 -13.14 13.42 -11.40
CA TRP A 44 -12.71 14.82 -11.48
C TRP A 44 -11.78 15.23 -10.33
N ALA A 45 -11.94 14.62 -9.14
CA ALA A 45 -11.14 14.90 -7.94
C ALA A 45 -10.05 13.85 -7.68
N TYR A 46 -9.74 12.99 -8.65
CA TYR A 46 -8.84 11.85 -8.42
C TYR A 46 -7.49 12.28 -7.84
N ASN A 47 -6.88 13.34 -8.39
CA ASN A 47 -5.57 13.82 -7.95
C ASN A 47 -5.61 14.45 -6.55
N GLU A 48 -6.68 15.17 -6.24
CA GLU A 48 -6.90 15.79 -4.93
C GLU A 48 -7.10 14.71 -3.86
N ILE A 49 -7.91 13.69 -4.18
CA ILE A 49 -8.17 12.53 -3.33
C ILE A 49 -6.87 11.75 -3.07
N ASP A 50 -6.06 11.52 -4.11
CA ASP A 50 -4.74 10.87 -3.98
C ASP A 50 -3.80 11.65 -3.07
N ARG A 51 -3.79 12.98 -3.23
CA ARG A 51 -2.95 13.87 -2.44
C ARG A 51 -3.33 13.86 -0.97
N ILE A 52 -4.62 14.02 -0.63
CA ILE A 52 -5.05 14.03 0.78
C ILE A 52 -4.87 12.66 1.44
N ARG A 53 -4.96 11.56 0.67
CA ARG A 53 -4.63 10.22 1.14
C ARG A 53 -3.15 10.10 1.45
N THR A 54 -2.29 10.50 0.52
CA THR A 54 -0.83 10.41 0.67
C THR A 54 -0.32 11.26 1.84
N LEU A 55 -0.97 12.39 2.11
CA LEU A 55 -0.69 13.24 3.26
C LEU A 55 -1.28 12.71 4.58
N GLY A 56 -2.00 11.59 4.57
CA GLY A 56 -2.63 11.02 5.78
C GLY A 56 -3.85 11.79 6.29
N ILE A 57 -4.29 12.84 5.59
CA ILE A 57 -5.39 13.72 5.99
C ILE A 57 -6.72 12.95 5.96
N PHE A 58 -6.95 12.17 4.91
CA PHE A 58 -8.15 11.34 4.77
C PHE A 58 -7.81 9.96 4.18
N GLN A 59 -8.09 8.89 4.94
CA GLN A 59 -7.68 7.52 4.58
C GLN A 59 -8.82 6.67 4.00
N GLY A 60 -10.03 7.22 3.89
CA GLY A 60 -11.21 6.46 3.46
C GLY A 60 -11.70 5.48 4.52
N TYR A 61 -12.31 4.39 4.05
CA TYR A 61 -12.91 3.36 4.89
C TYR A 61 -12.08 2.07 4.87
N ALA A 62 -12.29 1.21 5.87
CA ALA A 62 -11.53 -0.04 6.03
C ALA A 62 -11.71 -1.03 4.87
N ASP A 63 -12.78 -0.88 4.07
CA ASP A 63 -13.06 -1.67 2.86
C ASP A 63 -12.32 -1.14 1.61
N GLY A 64 -11.50 -0.11 1.75
CA GLY A 64 -10.74 0.50 0.66
C GLY A 64 -11.53 1.49 -0.19
N THR A 65 -12.69 1.94 0.27
CA THR A 65 -13.53 2.94 -0.43
C THR A 65 -13.31 4.37 0.06
N PHE A 66 -13.60 5.36 -0.79
CA PHE A 66 -13.65 6.78 -0.46
C PHE A 66 -15.07 7.29 -0.19
N ARG A 67 -16.06 6.74 -0.92
CA ARG A 67 -17.48 7.05 -0.91
C ARG A 67 -17.79 8.52 -1.22
N PRO A 68 -17.42 9.02 -2.41
CA PRO A 68 -17.51 10.45 -2.75
C PRO A 68 -18.92 11.02 -2.72
N SER A 69 -19.94 10.17 -2.91
CA SER A 69 -21.36 10.56 -2.92
C SER A 69 -22.01 10.53 -1.53
N ASN A 70 -21.30 10.04 -0.50
CA ASN A 70 -21.84 9.94 0.84
C ASN A 70 -21.61 11.24 1.61
N SER A 71 -22.57 11.59 2.47
CA SER A 71 -22.37 12.68 3.43
C SER A 71 -21.26 12.34 4.41
N ILE A 72 -20.38 13.30 4.65
CA ILE A 72 -19.35 13.22 5.70
C ILE A 72 -19.98 13.50 7.07
N THR A 73 -19.59 12.75 8.10
CA THR A 73 -20.05 12.99 9.47
C THR A 73 -19.33 14.18 10.10
N ARG A 74 -19.96 14.84 11.10
CA ARG A 74 -19.34 15.95 11.83
C ARG A 74 -17.97 15.59 12.42
N ILE A 75 -17.84 14.38 12.98
CA ILE A 75 -16.57 13.91 13.55
C ILE A 75 -15.52 13.71 12.47
N GLN A 76 -15.86 13.08 11.34
CA GLN A 76 -14.93 12.93 10.22
C GLN A 76 -14.45 14.29 9.69
N THR A 77 -15.35 15.28 9.58
CA THR A 77 -14.97 16.63 9.16
C THR A 77 -13.98 17.27 10.13
N ILE A 78 -14.25 17.19 11.44
CA ILE A 78 -13.37 17.75 12.47
C ILE A 78 -12.01 17.07 12.44
N VAL A 79 -11.98 15.73 12.43
CA VAL A 79 -10.73 14.96 12.37
C VAL A 79 -9.93 15.36 11.13
N THR A 80 -10.56 15.37 9.95
CA THR A 80 -9.91 15.76 8.68
C THR A 80 -9.34 17.17 8.75
N ALA A 81 -10.08 18.13 9.33
CA ALA A 81 -9.62 19.50 9.50
C ALA A 81 -8.42 19.60 10.46
N VAL A 82 -8.44 18.87 11.58
CA VAL A 82 -7.30 18.80 12.52
C VAL A 82 -6.05 18.28 11.82
N ARG A 83 -6.17 17.19 11.04
CA ARG A 83 -5.06 16.64 10.24
C ARG A 83 -4.53 17.64 9.22
N LEU A 84 -5.43 18.26 8.47
CA LEU A 84 -5.11 19.25 7.45
C LEU A 84 -4.35 20.45 8.02
N LEU A 85 -4.70 20.89 9.23
CA LEU A 85 -4.06 22.00 9.92
C LEU A 85 -2.79 21.59 10.68
N GLY A 86 -2.44 20.30 10.73
CA GLY A 86 -1.29 19.79 11.47
C GLY A 86 -1.46 19.86 13.00
N LEU A 87 -2.69 19.86 13.50
CA LEU A 87 -3.02 20.03 14.92
C LEU A 87 -3.23 18.71 15.68
N GLU A 88 -2.85 17.58 15.08
CA GLU A 88 -3.09 16.24 15.65
C GLU A 88 -2.39 16.06 16.99
N GLU A 89 -1.13 16.48 17.10
CA GLU A 89 -0.34 16.35 18.33
C GLU A 89 -0.95 17.16 19.49
N GLU A 90 -1.39 18.39 19.21
CA GLU A 90 -2.06 19.24 20.21
C GLU A 90 -3.40 18.67 20.66
N ALA A 91 -4.19 18.13 19.73
CA ALA A 91 -5.46 17.49 20.04
C ALA A 91 -5.26 16.25 20.91
N ASN A 92 -4.28 15.41 20.58
CA ASN A 92 -3.95 14.19 21.33
C ASN A 92 -3.38 14.51 22.72
N ALA A 93 -2.54 15.54 22.84
CA ALA A 93 -1.96 15.95 24.12
C ALA A 93 -3.02 16.45 25.12
N LYS A 94 -4.10 17.06 24.61
CA LYS A 94 -5.16 17.66 25.44
C LYS A 94 -6.17 16.64 25.98
N GLU A 95 -6.36 15.52 25.30
CA GLU A 95 -7.23 14.42 25.75
C GLU A 95 -6.69 13.71 27.00
N PHE A 96 -5.38 13.76 27.28
CA PHE A 96 -4.76 13.07 28.41
C PHE A 96 -4.60 13.93 29.68
N SER A 97 -4.88 15.25 29.63
CA SER A 97 -4.55 16.18 30.71
C SER A 97 -5.70 16.58 31.63
N THR A 98 -6.80 15.82 31.70
CA THR A 98 -7.85 16.08 32.70
C THR A 98 -7.31 15.76 34.10
N PRO A 99 -7.19 16.73 35.03
CA PRO A 99 -6.92 16.42 36.44
C PRO A 99 -8.14 15.69 37.01
N GLY A 100 -7.90 14.64 37.79
CA GLY A 100 -8.93 13.93 38.54
C GLY A 100 -9.58 14.78 39.64
#